data_AF-A0A3S3QK95-F1
#
_entry.id   AF-A0A3S3QK95-F1
#
_cell.length_a   1.000
_cell.length_b   1.000
_cell.length_c   1.000
_cell.angle_alpha   90.00
_cell.angle_beta   90.00
_cell.angle_gamma   90.00
#
_symmetry.space_group_name_H-M   'P 1'
#
loop_
_entity.id
_entity.type
_entity.pdbx_description
1 polymer ?
#
loop_
_entity_poly.entity_id
_entity_poly.type
_entity_poly.pdbx_seq_one_letter_code
_entity_poly.pdbx_strand_id
1 'polypeptide(L)'
;MKIIVHTESEQRDDNYAHRWVSYLNELGHSSVPINFKQEGAVAKILAERPDGVMWHYYHMPHDLKLAPALLNALEIIHGIPVWPNLKTRWHFDDKIAQDFIFSLLDVPKVPTKVFFEKKQHYNG
;
A
#
# COMPACT_ATOMS: atom_id res chain seq x y z
N MET A 1 3.23 15.99 14.33
CA MET A 1 2.54 15.66 13.07
C MET A 1 1.27 14.89 13.41
N LYS A 2 0.19 15.10 12.65
CA LYS A 2 -1.03 14.31 12.69
C LYS A 2 -1.00 13.28 11.57
N ILE A 3 -1.01 12.01 11.93
CA ILE A 3 -0.92 10.90 10.98
C ILE A 3 -2.17 10.04 11.09
N ILE A 4 -2.87 9.84 9.99
CA ILE A 4 -4.03 8.95 9.96
C ILE A 4 -3.56 7.54 9.62
N VAL A 5 -4.04 6.56 10.37
CA VAL A 5 -3.72 5.15 10.13
C VAL A 5 -5.02 4.40 9.85
N HIS A 6 -5.03 3.62 8.76
CA HIS A 6 -6.13 2.70 8.49
C HIS A 6 -6.27 1.67 9.61
N THR A 7 -7.45 1.57 10.21
CA THR A 7 -7.77 0.52 11.19
C THR A 7 -9.13 -0.10 10.89
N GLU A 8 -9.22 -1.42 11.01
CA GLU A 8 -10.51 -2.13 10.98
C GLU A 8 -10.98 -2.41 12.41
N SER A 9 -12.30 -2.45 12.61
CA SER A 9 -12.91 -2.73 13.92
C SER A 9 -12.74 -4.19 14.35
N GLU A 10 -12.46 -5.09 13.42
CA GLU A 10 -12.19 -6.49 13.69
C GLU A 10 -10.68 -6.69 13.79
N GLN A 11 -10.22 -7.00 15.00
CA GLN A 11 -8.85 -7.37 15.28
C GLN A 11 -8.48 -8.61 14.45
N ARG A 12 -7.85 -8.40 13.31
CA ARG A 12 -6.93 -9.40 12.78
C ARG A 12 -5.61 -9.24 13.50
N ASP A 13 -5.17 -10.28 14.19
CA ASP A 13 -3.95 -10.32 15.01
C ASP A 13 -2.65 -10.00 14.23
N ASP A 14 -2.71 -9.95 12.90
CA ASP A 14 -1.59 -9.60 12.02
C ASP A 14 -1.55 -8.11 11.63
N ASN A 15 -2.46 -7.28 12.15
CA ASN A 15 -2.59 -5.88 11.72
C ASN A 15 -1.52 -4.96 12.33
N TYR A 16 -0.54 -4.58 11.51
CA TYR A 16 0.51 -3.62 11.86
C TYR A 16 -0.03 -2.21 12.22
N ALA A 17 -1.29 -1.89 11.89
CA ALA A 17 -1.88 -0.59 12.20
C ALA A 17 -1.80 -0.23 13.68
N HIS A 18 -2.08 -1.18 14.59
CA HIS A 18 -1.98 -0.92 16.03
C HIS A 18 -0.54 -0.64 16.47
N ARG A 19 0.43 -1.39 15.92
CA ARG A 19 1.86 -1.16 16.18
C ARG A 19 2.30 0.22 15.67
N TRP A 20 1.82 0.64 14.50
CA TRP A 20 2.11 1.96 13.97
C TRP A 20 1.49 3.06 14.82
N VAL A 21 0.24 2.93 15.24
CA VAL A 21 -0.43 3.88 16.15
C VAL A 21 0.39 4.04 17.45
N SER A 22 0.74 2.93 18.12
CA SER A 22 1.55 2.97 19.34
C SER A 22 2.91 3.62 19.10
N TYR A 23 3.64 3.17 18.08
CA TYR A 23 4.96 3.69 17.74
C TYR A 23 4.95 5.18 17.40
N LEU A 24 3.96 5.65 16.64
CA LEU A 24 3.81 7.07 16.31
C LEU A 24 3.52 7.92 17.56
N ASN A 25 2.69 7.41 18.48
CA ASN A 25 2.40 8.09 19.75
C ASN A 25 3.65 8.17 20.63
N GLU A 26 4.45 7.11 20.71
CA GLU A 26 5.73 7.09 21.44
C GLU A 26 6.73 8.12 20.90
N LEU A 27 6.73 8.36 19.58
CA LEU A 27 7.53 9.40 18.93
C LEU A 27 6.95 10.83 19.07
N GLY A 28 5.84 10.99 19.80
CA GLY A 28 5.19 12.29 20.01
C GLY A 28 4.38 12.78 18.80
N HIS A 29 3.96 11.88 17.91
CA HIS A 29 3.02 12.19 16.82
C HIS A 29 1.58 11.87 17.23
N SER A 30 0.63 12.65 16.73
CA SER A 30 -0.80 12.39 16.93
C SER A 30 -1.26 11.37 15.90
N SER A 31 -1.47 10.11 16.30
CA SER A 31 -2.05 9.10 15.40
C SER A 31 -3.58 9.06 15.50
N VAL A 32 -4.26 9.07 14.35
CA VAL A 32 -5.73 9.06 14.27
C VAL A 32 -6.18 7.79 13.53
N PRO A 33 -6.76 6.80 14.23
CA PRO A 33 -7.25 5.59 13.59
C PRO A 33 -8.56 5.88 12.83
N ILE A 34 -8.62 5.54 11.54
CA ILE A 34 -9.84 5.67 10.72
C ILE A 34 -10.00 4.42 9.85
N ASN A 35 -11.22 3.88 9.79
CA ASN A 35 -11.54 2.81 8.85
C ASN A 35 -11.82 3.38 7.45
N PHE A 36 -10.92 3.09 6.50
CA PHE A 36 -11.01 3.60 5.13
C PHE A 36 -12.05 2.88 4.27
N LYS A 37 -12.58 1.75 4.73
CA LYS A 37 -13.60 0.97 4.03
C LYS A 37 -15.02 1.44 4.36
N GLN A 38 -15.17 2.35 5.31
CA GLN A 38 -16.46 2.89 5.70
C GLN A 38 -16.89 4.04 4.79
N GLU A 39 -18.21 4.22 4.71
CA GLU A 39 -18.79 5.37 4.03
C GLU A 39 -18.27 6.70 4.63
N GLY A 40 -18.01 7.66 3.75
CA GLY A 40 -17.49 8.97 4.14
C GLY A 40 -16.04 8.98 4.63
N ALA A 41 -15.28 7.88 4.46
CA ALA A 41 -13.88 7.81 4.88
C ALA A 41 -13.02 8.97 4.36
N VAL A 42 -13.14 9.32 3.07
CA VAL A 42 -12.40 10.44 2.46
C VAL A 42 -12.73 11.77 3.15
N ALA A 43 -14.01 12.05 3.41
CA ALA A 43 -14.42 13.27 4.08
C ALA A 43 -13.86 13.34 5.51
N LYS A 44 -13.87 12.22 6.26
CA LYS A 44 -13.26 12.12 7.59
C LYS A 44 -11.75 12.37 7.53
N ILE A 45 -11.05 11.75 6.58
CA ILE A 45 -9.60 11.94 6.37
C ILE A 45 -9.28 13.42 6.13
N LEU A 46 -10.00 14.08 5.22
CA LEU A 46 -9.72 15.47 4.87
C LEU A 46 -10.09 16.45 5.99
N ALA A 47 -11.14 16.17 6.76
CA ALA A 47 -11.54 16.98 7.91
C ALA A 47 -10.44 17.05 8.98
N GLU A 48 -9.68 15.97 9.16
CA GLU A 48 -8.58 15.91 10.12
C GLU A 48 -7.36 16.75 9.74
N ARG A 49 -7.21 17.14 8.46
CA ARG A 49 -6.04 17.84 7.91
C ARG A 49 -4.72 17.13 8.29
N PRO A 50 -4.53 15.87 7.88
CA PRO A 50 -3.36 15.09 8.24
C PRO A 50 -2.09 15.60 7.56
N ASP A 51 -0.96 15.42 8.24
CA ASP A 51 0.37 15.55 7.65
C ASP A 51 0.77 14.28 6.87
N GLY A 52 0.09 13.16 7.10
CA GLY A 52 0.29 11.93 6.34
C GLY A 52 -0.76 10.85 6.61
N VAL A 53 -0.87 9.90 5.68
CA VAL A 53 -1.84 8.79 5.73
C VAL A 53 -1.14 7.45 5.53
N MET A 54 -1.45 6.47 6.37
CA MET A 54 -0.83 5.15 6.32
C MET A 54 -1.89 4.05 6.21
N TRP A 55 -1.62 3.04 5.38
CA TRP A 55 -2.44 1.84 5.29
C TRP A 55 -1.58 0.59 5.12
N HIS A 56 -1.62 -0.28 6.14
CA HIS A 56 -1.16 -1.66 6.02
C HIS A 56 -2.29 -2.52 5.40
N TYR A 57 -2.25 -2.72 4.09
CA TYR A 57 -3.26 -3.51 3.38
C TYR A 57 -2.69 -4.86 2.94
N TYR A 58 -3.53 -5.89 2.96
CA TYR A 58 -3.15 -7.25 2.62
C TYR A 58 -3.39 -7.55 1.13
N HIS A 59 -2.88 -8.69 0.66
CA HIS A 59 -3.12 -9.22 -0.70
C HIS A 59 -4.54 -9.75 -0.91
N MET A 60 -5.53 -9.17 -0.22
CA MET A 60 -6.92 -9.52 -0.45
C MET A 60 -7.44 -8.77 -1.69
N PRO A 61 -8.27 -9.39 -2.55
CA PRO A 61 -8.71 -8.77 -3.80
C PRO A 61 -9.38 -7.40 -3.66
N HIS A 62 -10.09 -7.15 -2.55
CA HIS A 62 -10.70 -5.85 -2.27
C HIS A 62 -9.66 -4.80 -1.89
N ASP A 63 -8.65 -5.18 -1.10
CA ASP A 63 -7.60 -4.29 -0.61
C ASP A 63 -6.63 -3.89 -1.73
N LEU A 64 -6.26 -4.85 -2.58
CA LEU A 64 -5.42 -4.62 -3.76
C LEU A 64 -6.03 -3.66 -4.77
N LYS A 65 -7.35 -3.47 -4.74
CA LYS A 65 -8.03 -2.46 -5.59
C LYS A 65 -8.19 -1.14 -4.85
N LEU A 66 -8.71 -1.17 -3.63
CA LEU A 66 -9.10 0.03 -2.90
C LEU A 66 -7.90 0.82 -2.37
N ALA A 67 -6.91 0.15 -1.77
CA ALA A 67 -5.78 0.82 -1.15
C ALA A 67 -4.87 1.53 -2.17
N PRO A 68 -4.57 0.94 -3.35
CA PRO A 68 -3.95 1.66 -4.45
C PRO A 68 -4.69 2.92 -4.87
N ALA A 69 -5.98 2.78 -5.16
CA ALA A 69 -6.81 3.88 -5.63
C ALA A 69 -6.86 5.04 -4.62
N LEU A 70 -7.16 4.75 -3.34
CA LEU A 70 -7.31 5.78 -2.31
C LEU A 70 -5.98 6.48 -2.01
N LEU A 71 -4.91 5.74 -1.73
CA LEU A 71 -3.62 6.35 -1.38
C LEU A 71 -3.05 7.17 -2.55
N ASN A 72 -3.16 6.69 -3.79
CA ASN A 72 -2.71 7.45 -4.96
C ASN A 72 -3.53 8.74 -5.14
N ALA A 73 -4.85 8.69 -4.93
CA ALA A 73 -5.69 9.88 -5.02
C ALA A 73 -5.33 10.92 -3.95
N LEU A 74 -5.11 10.50 -2.70
CA LEU A 74 -4.67 11.38 -1.63
C LEU A 74 -3.30 12.02 -1.92
N GLU A 75 -2.35 11.23 -2.42
CA GLU A 75 -1.00 11.70 -2.75
C GLU A 75 -1.01 12.66 -3.95
N ILE A 76 -1.64 12.27 -5.05
CA ILE A 76 -1.55 13.00 -6.33
C ILE A 76 -2.47 14.22 -6.35
N ILE A 77 -3.70 14.10 -5.82
CA ILE A 77 -4.71 15.17 -5.92
C ILE A 77 -4.60 16.13 -4.74
N HIS A 78 -4.41 15.61 -3.52
CA HIS A 78 -4.37 16.43 -2.30
C HIS A 78 -2.95 16.74 -1.83
N GLY A 79 -1.92 16.14 -2.42
CA GLY A 79 -0.53 16.35 -2.00
C GLY A 79 -0.23 15.79 -0.61
N ILE A 80 -1.08 14.91 -0.07
CA ILE A 80 -0.91 14.32 1.26
C ILE A 80 0.10 13.17 1.14
N PRO A 81 1.23 13.20 1.88
CA PRO A 81 2.16 12.08 1.91
C PRO A 81 1.48 10.79 2.37
N VAL A 82 1.71 9.70 1.66
CA VAL A 82 1.10 8.39 1.97
C VAL A 82 2.15 7.30 2.18
N TRP A 83 1.80 6.31 3.00
CA TRP A 83 2.57 5.08 3.13
C TRP A 83 1.67 3.84 3.03
N PRO A 84 2.02 2.86 2.18
CA PRO A 84 3.06 2.93 1.16
C PRO A 84 2.65 3.86 -0.01
N ASN A 85 3.61 4.56 -0.62
CA ASN A 85 3.36 5.36 -1.82
C ASN A 85 3.54 4.56 -3.11
N LEU A 86 3.15 5.15 -4.24
CA LEU A 86 3.23 4.47 -5.55
C LEU A 86 4.64 3.91 -5.82
N LYS A 87 5.68 4.72 -5.60
CA LYS A 87 7.07 4.36 -5.89
C LYS A 87 7.56 3.17 -5.06
N THR A 88 7.05 3.00 -3.86
CA THR A 88 7.46 1.91 -2.97
C THR A 88 6.67 0.62 -3.16
N ARG A 89 5.51 0.66 -3.82
CA ARG A 89 4.58 -0.51 -3.87
C ARG A 89 4.20 -1.02 -5.25
N TRP A 90 4.44 -0.27 -6.33
CA TRP A 90 3.95 -0.64 -7.67
C TRP A 90 4.41 -2.01 -8.17
N HIS A 91 5.58 -2.48 -7.71
CA HIS A 91 6.20 -3.76 -8.07
C HIS A 91 5.92 -4.87 -7.05
N PHE A 92 5.26 -4.54 -5.93
CA PHE A 92 5.02 -5.47 -4.85
C PHE A 92 4.06 -6.57 -5.32
N ASP A 93 4.48 -7.83 -5.14
CA ASP A 93 3.77 -9.04 -5.59
C ASP A 93 3.57 -9.18 -7.12
N ASP A 94 4.12 -8.27 -7.93
CA ASP A 94 4.24 -8.43 -9.38
C ASP A 94 5.60 -9.03 -9.75
N LYS A 95 5.58 -10.33 -10.10
CA LYS A 95 6.80 -11.05 -10.48
C LYS A 95 7.40 -10.59 -11.81
N ILE A 96 6.60 -10.06 -12.72
CA ILE A 96 7.08 -9.51 -14.00
C ILE A 96 7.78 -8.18 -13.72
N ALA A 97 7.18 -7.30 -12.94
CA ALA A 97 7.80 -6.03 -12.52
C ALA A 97 9.11 -6.26 -11.76
N GLN A 98 9.13 -7.22 -10.82
CA GLN A 98 10.35 -7.60 -10.09
C GLN A 98 11.44 -8.12 -11.04
N ASP A 99 11.09 -8.95 -12.02
CA ASP A 99 12.02 -9.47 -13.02
C ASP A 99 12.68 -8.36 -13.85
N PHE A 100 11.90 -7.35 -14.26
CA PHE A 100 12.41 -6.17 -14.96
C PHE A 100 13.35 -5.35 -14.07
N ILE A 101 12.99 -5.10 -12.81
CA ILE A 101 13.86 -4.36 -11.87
C ILE A 101 15.21 -5.07 -11.72
N PHE A 102 15.21 -6.38 -11.50
CA PHE A 102 16.45 -7.14 -11.33
C PHE A 102 17.31 -7.13 -12.60
N SER A 103 16.68 -7.20 -13.78
CA SER A 103 17.40 -7.10 -15.06
C SER A 103 18.05 -5.73 -15.23
N LEU A 104 17.34 -4.65 -14.89
CA LEU A 104 17.83 -3.28 -15.04
C LEU A 104 18.94 -2.94 -14.04
N LEU A 105 18.96 -3.60 -12.88
CA LEU A 105 19.96 -3.40 -11.83
C LEU A 105 21.12 -4.40 -11.86
N ASP A 106 21.16 -5.31 -12.84
CA ASP A 106 22.15 -6.38 -12.93
C ASP A 106 22.25 -7.24 -11.65
N VAL A 107 21.10 -7.48 -11.01
CA VAL A 107 21.01 -8.30 -9.79
C VAL A 107 20.95 -9.78 -10.17
N PRO A 108 21.74 -10.66 -9.53
CA PRO A 108 21.66 -12.10 -9.75
C PRO A 108 20.23 -12.62 -9.52
N LYS A 109 19.66 -13.29 -10.53
CA LYS A 109 18.33 -13.88 -10.47
C LYS A 109 18.25 -15.23 -11.17
N VAL A 110 17.24 -16.00 -10.81
CA VAL A 110 16.92 -17.25 -11.53
C VAL A 110 16.48 -16.89 -12.95
N PRO A 111 16.98 -17.59 -14.00
CA PRO A 111 16.50 -17.41 -15.37
C PRO A 111 14.98 -17.51 -15.43
N THR A 112 14.32 -16.44 -15.86
CA THR A 112 12.86 -16.32 -15.86
C THR A 112 12.37 -16.13 -17.30
N LYS A 113 11.32 -16.84 -17.67
CA LYS A 113 10.67 -16.71 -18.98
C LYS A 113 9.20 -16.37 -18.75
N VAL A 114 8.78 -15.21 -19.24
CA VAL A 114 7.40 -14.74 -19.15
C VAL A 114 6.68 -15.09 -20.46
N PHE A 115 5.49 -15.68 -20.33
CA PHE A 115 4.63 -16.03 -21.46
C PHE A 115 3.36 -15.19 -21.40
N PHE A 116 3.01 -14.56 -22.52
CA PHE A 116 1.80 -13.73 -22.64
C PHE A 116 0.72 -14.44 -23.48
N GLU A 117 1.13 -15.39 -24.32
CA GLU A 117 0.22 -16.16 -25.15
C GLU A 117 0.42 -17.67 -24.98
N LYS A 118 -0.69 -18.42 -25.00
CA LYS A 118 -0.69 -19.88 -24.85
C LYS A 118 0.18 -20.61 -25.89
N LYS A 119 0.30 -20.08 -27.11
CA LYS A 119 1.11 -20.68 -28.19
C LYS A 119 2.62 -20.60 -27.92
N GLN A 120 3.06 -19.70 -27.05
CA GLN A 120 4.48 -19.58 -26.70
C GLN A 120 4.97 -20.74 -25.81
N HIS A 121 4.06 -21.62 -25.36
CA HIS A 121 4.31 -22.59 -24.31
C HIS A 121 4.90 -23.95 -24.74
N TYR A 122 5.23 -24.18 -26.03
CA TYR A 122 5.82 -25.46 -26.46
C TYR A 122 6.94 -25.26 -27.48
N ASN A 123 8.18 -25.50 -27.02
CA ASN A 123 9.34 -25.93 -27.80
C ASN A 123 10.26 -26.63 -26.79
N GLY A 124 9.85 -27.82 -26.37
CA GLY A 124 10.55 -28.73 -25.47
C GLY A 124 10.07 -30.13 -25.75
#